data_AF-A0A3B9EN48-F1
#
_entry.id   AF-A0A3B9EN48-F1
#
_cell.length_a   1.000
_cell.length_b   1.000
_cell.length_c   1.000
_cell.angle_alpha   90.00
_cell.angle_beta   90.00
_cell.angle_gamma   90.00
#
_symmetry.space_group_name_H-M   'P 1'
#
loop_
_entity.id
_entity.type
_entity.pdbx_description
1 polymer ?
#
loop_
_entity_poly.entity_id
_entity_poly.type
_entity_poly.pdbx_seq_one_letter_code
_entity_poly.pdbx_strand_id
1 'polypeptide(L)'
;MKREYRGGSSTIAFGLQLAVAYKIKHPFRAVYYFGSMLHPSSYYVLSKYAYEMWPRHDREPPPIIDRLIATLAEMRDYEFDDPPSPYVRLANERTREAEDEPEFWRTSDNPIIRYYVETNPRYAEGRGLITLVPLTWTNLILSSVKFGTAMLGRKLGLTKKRR
;
A
#
# COMPACT_ATOMS: atom_id res chain seq x y z
N MET A 1 -9.06 4.44 16.24
CA MET A 1 -9.74 5.61 15.61
C MET A 1 -11.09 5.13 15.03
N LYS A 2 -12.22 5.78 15.33
CA LYS A 2 -13.57 5.32 14.91
C LYS A 2 -13.70 5.22 13.38
N ARG A 3 -14.40 4.19 12.89
CA ARG A 3 -14.63 3.88 11.45
C ARG A 3 -15.20 5.06 10.65
N GLU A 4 -15.98 5.92 11.32
CA GLU A 4 -16.61 7.12 10.78
C GLU A 4 -15.62 8.20 10.33
N TYR A 5 -14.43 8.26 10.94
CA TYR A 5 -13.40 9.26 10.61
C TYR A 5 -12.38 8.77 9.58
N ARG A 6 -12.55 7.56 9.01
CA ARG A 6 -11.63 7.00 8.00
C ARG A 6 -11.72 7.70 6.63
N GLY A 7 -12.43 8.83 6.52
CA GLY A 7 -12.27 9.81 5.43
C GLY A 7 -12.38 9.29 4.00
N GLY A 8 -13.05 8.15 3.76
CA GLY A 8 -13.16 7.54 2.44
C GLY A 8 -11.82 7.36 1.73
N SER A 9 -11.85 7.03 0.44
CA SER A 9 -10.64 6.83 -0.38
C SER A 9 -9.93 8.16 -0.74
N SER A 10 -10.11 9.22 0.06
CA SER A 10 -9.71 10.60 -0.28
C SER A 10 -8.20 10.74 -0.49
N THR A 11 -7.39 10.07 0.34
CA THR A 11 -5.93 10.08 0.23
C THR A 11 -5.42 9.50 -1.09
N ILE A 12 -6.08 8.47 -1.63
CA ILE A 12 -5.71 7.87 -2.92
C ILE A 12 -6.05 8.81 -4.07
N ALA A 13 -7.24 9.41 -4.05
CA ALA A 13 -7.63 10.38 -5.08
C ALA A 13 -6.66 11.57 -5.12
N PHE A 14 -6.34 12.13 -3.95
CA PHE A 14 -5.41 13.24 -3.83
C PHE A 14 -4.00 12.87 -4.30
N GLY A 15 -3.47 11.72 -3.83
CA GLY A 15 -2.15 11.24 -4.24
C GLY A 15 -2.04 11.01 -5.74
N LEU A 16 -3.08 10.43 -6.36
CA LEU A 16 -3.14 10.20 -7.80
C LEU A 16 -3.18 11.52 -8.59
N GLN A 17 -3.98 12.50 -8.14
CA GLN A 17 -4.03 13.83 -8.76
C GLN A 17 -2.67 14.52 -8.73
N LEU A 18 -1.98 14.50 -7.59
CA LEU A 18 -0.63 15.06 -7.48
C LEU A 18 0.37 14.33 -8.39
N ALA A 19 0.32 13.00 -8.42
CA ALA A 19 1.20 12.19 -9.26
C ALA A 19 1.00 12.49 -10.75
N VAL A 20 -0.25 12.59 -11.21
CA VAL A 20 -0.58 12.96 -12.60
C VAL A 20 -0.11 14.38 -12.91
N ALA A 21 -0.42 15.36 -12.04
CA ALA A 21 0.00 16.74 -12.24
C ALA A 21 1.54 16.88 -12.32
N TYR A 22 2.27 16.16 -11.47
CA TYR A 22 3.73 16.12 -11.52
C TYR A 22 4.23 15.47 -12.82
N LYS A 23 3.63 14.34 -13.22
CA LYS A 23 4.05 13.61 -14.43
C LYS A 23 3.81 14.41 -15.71
N ILE A 24 2.74 15.20 -15.77
CA ILE A 24 2.48 16.12 -16.89
C ILE A 24 3.60 17.16 -17.01
N LYS A 25 4.07 17.71 -15.88
CA LYS A 25 5.18 18.67 -15.86
C LYS A 25 6.54 18.02 -16.14
N HIS A 26 6.66 16.71 -15.91
CA HIS A 26 7.92 15.97 -15.99
C HIS A 26 7.73 14.59 -16.67
N PRO A 27 7.35 14.53 -17.96
CA PRO A 27 6.85 13.31 -18.60
C PRO A 27 7.87 12.16 -18.67
N PHE A 28 9.17 12.48 -18.76
CA PHE A 28 10.25 11.50 -18.90
C PHE A 28 10.98 11.19 -17.59
N ARG A 29 10.64 11.86 -16.48
CA ARG A 29 11.29 11.56 -15.19
C ARG A 29 10.77 10.25 -14.62
N ALA A 30 11.66 9.40 -14.13
CA ALA A 30 11.26 8.27 -13.30
C ALA A 30 10.79 8.81 -11.94
N VAL A 31 9.57 8.46 -11.54
CA VAL A 31 8.96 8.93 -10.30
C VAL A 31 8.36 7.72 -9.61
N TYR A 32 8.55 7.64 -8.30
CA TYR A 32 8.09 6.53 -7.48
C TYR A 32 7.44 7.09 -6.22
N TYR A 33 6.35 6.48 -5.80
CA TYR A 33 5.95 6.59 -4.40
C TYR A 33 6.72 5.50 -3.62
N PHE A 34 7.29 5.89 -2.49
CA PHE A 34 8.00 5.00 -1.57
C PHE A 34 7.53 5.32 -0.15
N GLY A 35 7.04 4.32 0.57
CA GLY A 35 6.44 4.51 1.89
C GLY A 35 6.38 3.24 2.71
N SER A 36 6.10 3.39 4.01
CA SER A 36 5.97 2.28 4.96
C SER A 36 4.50 2.07 5.31
N MET A 37 3.96 0.89 5.03
CA MET A 37 2.58 0.55 5.33
C MET A 37 2.49 -0.05 6.74
N LEU A 38 2.01 0.73 7.71
CA LEU A 38 1.98 0.36 9.14
C LEU A 38 0.79 -0.50 9.55
N HIS A 39 -0.20 -0.69 8.68
CA HIS A 39 -1.40 -1.44 9.02
C HIS A 39 -1.99 -2.18 7.80
N PRO A 40 -2.59 -3.38 7.95
CA PRO A 40 -3.15 -4.15 6.84
C PRO A 40 -4.12 -3.36 5.95
N SER A 41 -4.93 -2.49 6.56
CA SER A 41 -5.88 -1.65 5.81
C SER A 41 -5.20 -0.67 4.85
N SER A 42 -4.06 -0.09 5.24
CA SER A 42 -3.31 0.88 4.42
C SER A 42 -2.69 0.20 3.19
N TYR A 43 -2.03 -0.94 3.42
CA TYR A 43 -1.49 -1.78 2.37
C TYR A 43 -2.59 -2.29 1.43
N TYR A 44 -3.72 -2.76 1.99
CA TYR A 44 -4.86 -3.20 1.21
C TYR A 44 -5.44 -2.10 0.32
N VAL A 45 -5.66 -0.89 0.86
CA VAL A 45 -6.19 0.23 0.08
C VAL A 45 -5.23 0.61 -1.05
N LEU A 46 -3.93 0.70 -0.77
CA LEU A 46 -2.94 1.04 -1.79
C LEU A 46 -2.86 -0.04 -2.88
N SER A 47 -2.73 -1.32 -2.49
CA SER A 47 -2.70 -2.46 -3.42
C SER A 47 -4.00 -2.58 -4.24
N LYS A 48 -5.13 -2.26 -3.61
CA LYS A 48 -6.44 -2.26 -4.28
C LYS A 48 -6.52 -1.20 -5.39
N TYR A 49 -5.90 -0.04 -5.24
CA TYR A 49 -6.07 1.07 -6.19
C TYR A 49 -4.87 1.30 -7.11
N ALA A 50 -3.66 0.97 -6.69
CA ALA A 50 -2.51 0.92 -7.57
C ALA A 50 -2.69 -0.23 -8.58
N TYR A 51 -2.36 0.02 -9.84
CA TYR A 51 -2.31 -1.04 -10.85
C TYR A 51 -1.04 -1.89 -10.67
N GLU A 52 0.09 -1.24 -10.41
CA GLU A 52 1.36 -1.88 -10.07
C GLU A 52 1.91 -1.33 -8.76
N MET A 53 2.26 -2.23 -7.84
CA MET A 53 2.82 -1.94 -6.52
C MET A 53 3.69 -3.12 -6.09
N TRP A 54 4.74 -2.82 -5.34
CA TRP A 54 5.69 -3.80 -4.81
C TRP A 54 5.92 -3.56 -3.32
N PRO A 55 6.10 -4.61 -2.51
CA PRO A 55 5.89 -6.01 -2.88
C PRO A 55 4.39 -6.33 -3.10
N ARG A 56 4.10 -7.53 -3.65
CA ARG A 56 2.73 -7.99 -3.94
C ARG A 56 2.59 -9.50 -3.73
N HIS A 57 1.38 -9.94 -3.44
CA HIS A 57 1.08 -11.32 -3.03
C HIS A 57 1.19 -12.38 -4.14
N ASP A 58 1.08 -11.97 -5.40
CA ASP A 58 0.95 -12.87 -6.55
C ASP A 58 2.15 -12.82 -7.50
N ARG A 59 3.18 -12.04 -7.17
CA ARG A 59 4.39 -11.92 -7.98
C ARG A 59 5.57 -11.39 -7.18
N GLU A 60 6.75 -11.92 -7.48
CA GLU A 60 8.02 -11.35 -7.03
C GLU A 60 8.34 -10.04 -7.77
N PRO A 61 9.00 -9.07 -7.10
CA PRO A 61 9.43 -7.85 -7.75
C PRO A 61 10.51 -8.12 -8.80
N PRO A 62 10.50 -7.37 -9.92
CA PRO A 62 11.63 -7.36 -10.83
C PRO A 62 12.93 -7.01 -10.07
N PRO A 63 14.08 -7.61 -10.41
CA PRO A 63 15.33 -7.37 -9.68
C PRO A 63 15.76 -5.90 -9.57
N ILE A 64 15.38 -5.07 -10.55
CA ILE A 64 15.65 -3.63 -10.51
C ILE A 64 14.78 -2.91 -9.48
N ILE A 65 13.54 -3.34 -9.27
CA ILE A 65 12.65 -2.79 -8.26
C ILE A 65 13.09 -3.23 -6.88
N ASP A 66 13.46 -4.50 -6.73
CA ASP A 66 13.95 -5.04 -5.48
C ASP A 66 15.21 -4.28 -5.00
N ARG A 67 16.20 -4.11 -5.88
CA ARG A 67 17.38 -3.27 -5.59
C ARG A 67 17.02 -1.82 -5.27
N LEU A 68 16.07 -1.23 -5.99
CA LEU A 68 15.62 0.14 -5.72
C LEU A 68 14.99 0.26 -4.33
N ILE A 69 14.20 -0.72 -3.90
CA ILE A 69 13.61 -0.76 -2.56
C ILE A 69 14.72 -0.83 -1.50
N ALA A 70 15.68 -1.73 -1.68
CA ALA A 70 16.82 -1.86 -0.77
C ALA A 70 17.63 -0.55 -0.67
N THR A 71 18.00 0.06 -1.79
CA THR A 71 18.74 1.34 -1.81
C THR A 71 17.95 2.48 -1.16
N LEU A 72 16.64 2.59 -1.44
CA LEU A 72 15.82 3.64 -0.84
C LEU A 72 15.62 3.44 0.67
N ALA A 73 15.57 2.19 1.13
CA ALA A 73 15.50 1.87 2.55
C ALA A 73 16.81 2.21 3.27
N GLU A 74 17.95 1.86 2.68
CA GLU A 74 19.28 2.23 3.18
C GLU A 74 19.44 3.74 3.29
N MET A 75 19.07 4.50 2.24
CA MET A 75 19.09 5.97 2.25
C MET A 75 18.20 6.63 3.32
N ARG A 76 17.28 5.87 3.92
CA ARG A 76 16.37 6.33 4.96
C ARG A 76 16.73 5.80 6.34
N ASP A 77 17.89 5.14 6.47
CA ASP A 77 18.36 4.49 7.69
C ASP A 77 17.29 3.53 8.27
N TYR A 78 16.61 2.79 7.39
CA TYR A 78 15.61 1.82 7.80
C TYR A 78 16.28 0.51 8.21
N GLU A 79 16.10 0.15 9.48
CA GLU A 79 16.51 -1.16 10.00
C GLU A 79 15.44 -2.21 9.67
N PHE A 80 15.82 -3.21 8.86
CA PHE A 80 15.00 -4.37 8.57
C PHE A 80 15.01 -5.37 9.73
N ASP A 81 13.93 -6.13 9.90
CA ASP A 81 13.86 -7.19 10.92
C ASP A 81 14.87 -8.33 10.68
N ASP A 82 15.13 -9.15 11.70
CA ASP A 82 15.93 -10.39 11.62
C ASP A 82 15.05 -11.61 12.02
N PRO A 83 14.95 -12.70 11.21
CA PRO A 83 15.54 -12.86 9.88
C PRO A 83 14.99 -11.82 8.89
N PRO A 84 15.81 -11.32 7.95
CA PRO A 84 15.45 -10.24 7.05
C PRO A 84 14.26 -10.62 6.18
N SER A 85 13.10 -10.11 6.54
CA SER A 85 12.08 -9.80 5.56
C SER A 85 12.58 -8.55 4.82
N PRO A 86 12.88 -8.64 3.51
CA PRO A 86 13.51 -7.55 2.74
C PRO A 86 12.62 -6.29 2.64
N TYR A 87 11.40 -6.36 3.17
CA TYR A 87 10.42 -5.30 3.12
C TYR A 87 9.91 -4.87 4.50
N VAL A 88 10.26 -5.53 5.60
CA VAL A 88 9.70 -5.18 6.92
C VAL A 88 10.74 -4.51 7.80
N ARG A 89 10.37 -3.33 8.30
CA ARG A 89 11.18 -2.53 9.21
C ARG A 89 10.43 -2.19 10.48
N LEU A 90 11.17 -1.87 11.53
CA LEU A 90 10.61 -1.15 12.67
C LEU A 90 10.34 0.31 12.27
N ALA A 91 9.08 0.75 12.30
CA ALA A 91 8.75 2.15 12.15
C ALA A 91 8.79 2.86 13.51
N ASN A 92 9.29 4.09 13.54
CA ASN A 92 9.23 4.93 14.74
C ASN A 92 7.79 5.34 15.12
N GLU A 93 6.83 4.99 14.27
CA GLU A 93 5.42 5.34 14.38
C GLU A 93 4.61 4.08 14.74
N ARG A 94 3.92 4.11 15.89
CA ARG A 94 3.01 3.03 16.30
C ARG A 94 1.57 3.40 15.96
N THR A 95 0.90 2.53 15.19
CA THR A 95 -0.54 2.65 14.99
C THR A 95 -1.27 1.98 16.16
N ARG A 96 -2.09 2.72 16.92
CA ARG A 96 -2.96 2.13 17.96
C ARG A 96 -4.16 1.43 17.31
N GLU A 97 -4.21 0.12 17.42
CA GLU A 97 -5.39 -0.70 17.08
C GLU A 97 -6.44 -0.68 18.19
N ALA A 98 -7.70 -0.88 17.82
CA ALA A 98 -8.78 -1.21 18.76
C ALA A 98 -8.72 -2.71 19.10
N GLU A 99 -9.21 -3.10 20.29
CA GLU A 99 -9.03 -4.45 20.86
C GLU A 99 -9.60 -5.60 20.01
N ASP A 100 -10.53 -5.33 19.09
CA ASP A 100 -11.26 -6.30 18.26
C ASP A 100 -10.80 -6.39 16.79
N GLU A 101 -9.98 -5.44 16.32
CA GLU A 101 -9.48 -5.39 14.93
C GLU A 101 -8.44 -6.48 14.56
N PRO A 102 -7.57 -6.98 15.48
CA PRO A 102 -6.50 -7.92 15.11
C PRO A 102 -6.97 -9.27 14.57
N GLU A 103 -8.06 -9.82 15.13
CA GLU A 103 -8.56 -11.15 14.74
C GLU A 103 -9.17 -11.15 13.32
N PHE A 104 -9.86 -10.07 12.96
CA PHE A 104 -10.39 -9.87 11.60
C PHE A 104 -9.29 -9.90 10.54
N TRP A 105 -8.15 -9.22 10.78
CA TRP A 105 -7.07 -9.19 9.81
C TRP A 105 -6.35 -10.53 9.71
N ARG A 106 -6.11 -11.20 10.86
CA ARG A 106 -5.44 -12.51 10.92
C ARG A 106 -6.24 -13.63 10.26
N THR A 107 -7.57 -13.55 10.31
CA THR A 107 -8.47 -14.58 9.75
C THR A 107 -8.95 -14.24 8.33
N SER A 108 -8.46 -13.17 7.71
CA SER A 108 -8.92 -12.74 6.39
C SER A 108 -8.49 -13.69 5.26
N ASP A 109 -9.44 -14.15 4.46
CA ASP A 109 -9.17 -14.90 3.23
C ASP A 109 -8.77 -14.02 2.03
N ASN A 110 -8.69 -12.71 2.22
CA ASN A 110 -8.23 -11.83 1.15
C ASN A 110 -6.71 -12.00 0.97
N PRO A 111 -6.22 -12.41 -0.21
CA PRO A 111 -4.81 -12.73 -0.39
C PRO A 111 -3.88 -11.51 -0.21
N ILE A 112 -4.38 -10.29 -0.44
CA ILE A 112 -3.63 -9.05 -0.19
C ILE A 112 -3.42 -8.82 1.32
N ILE A 113 -4.47 -9.05 2.11
CA ILE A 113 -4.41 -8.91 3.57
C ILE A 113 -3.53 -10.01 4.15
N ARG A 114 -3.74 -11.25 3.70
CA ARG A 114 -2.96 -12.41 4.12
C ARG A 114 -1.46 -12.20 3.89
N TYR A 115 -1.09 -11.77 2.68
CA TYR A 115 0.31 -11.44 2.37
C TYR A 115 0.92 -10.42 3.32
N TYR A 116 0.18 -9.35 3.66
CA TYR A 116 0.67 -8.36 4.61
C TYR A 116 0.90 -8.97 6.00
N VAL A 117 -0.07 -9.73 6.52
CA VAL A 117 0.00 -10.30 7.88
C VAL A 117 1.10 -11.37 7.96
N GLU A 118 1.26 -12.18 6.91
CA GLU A 118 2.32 -13.21 6.83
C GLU A 118 3.71 -12.58 6.70
N THR A 119 3.84 -11.53 5.89
CA THR A 119 5.13 -10.84 5.67
C THR A 119 5.53 -10.00 6.87
N ASN A 120 4.55 -9.40 7.56
CA ASN A 120 4.74 -8.49 8.69
C ASN A 120 3.89 -8.94 9.89
N PRO A 121 4.17 -10.10 10.52
CA PRO A 121 3.34 -10.64 11.61
C PRO A 121 3.38 -9.78 12.88
N ARG A 122 4.42 -8.95 13.02
CA ARG A 122 4.69 -8.09 14.17
C ARG A 122 4.29 -6.63 13.92
N TYR A 123 3.42 -6.37 12.92
CA TYR A 123 2.97 -5.01 12.58
C TYR A 123 2.38 -4.22 13.77
N ALA A 124 1.72 -4.92 14.70
CA ALA A 124 1.19 -4.34 15.94
C ALA A 124 2.27 -3.70 16.86
N GLU A 125 3.54 -4.09 16.70
CA GLU A 125 4.67 -3.49 17.43
C GLU A 125 5.15 -2.16 16.80
N GLY A 126 4.50 -1.72 15.73
CA GLY A 126 4.90 -0.55 14.94
C GLY A 126 5.75 -0.92 13.72
N ARG A 127 5.72 -2.17 13.26
CA ARG A 127 6.46 -2.56 12.05
C ARG A 127 5.68 -2.23 10.80
N GLY A 128 6.39 -1.68 9.82
CA GLY A 128 5.81 -1.29 8.54
C GLY A 128 6.36 -2.11 7.39
N LEU A 129 5.48 -2.39 6.44
CA LEU A 129 5.86 -3.01 5.17
C LEU A 129 6.24 -1.92 4.16
N ILE A 130 7.52 -1.85 3.83
CA ILE A 130 8.06 -0.97 2.79
C ILE A 130 7.39 -1.30 1.47
N THR A 131 6.88 -0.26 0.81
CA THR A 131 6.09 -0.36 -0.41
C THR A 131 6.55 0.68 -1.41
N LEU A 132 6.63 0.28 -2.67
CA LEU A 132 7.02 1.10 -3.80
C LEU A 132 5.98 1.01 -4.93
N VAL A 133 5.58 2.16 -5.47
CA VAL A 133 4.65 2.26 -6.60
C VAL A 133 5.33 3.06 -7.72
N PRO A 134 5.65 2.43 -8.87
CA PRO A 134 6.19 3.13 -10.03
C PRO A 134 5.15 4.07 -10.64
N LEU A 135 5.38 5.38 -10.67
CA LEU A 135 4.45 6.36 -11.25
C LEU A 135 4.73 6.54 -12.75
N THR A 136 4.63 5.44 -13.49
CA THR A 136 4.65 5.40 -14.96
C THR A 136 3.31 5.85 -15.52
N TRP A 137 3.26 6.29 -16.78
CA TRP A 137 1.99 6.64 -17.43
C TRP A 137 0.99 5.48 -17.41
N THR A 138 1.47 4.27 -17.71
CA THR A 138 0.68 3.04 -17.63
C THR A 138 0.08 2.86 -16.24
N ASN A 139 0.90 2.95 -15.18
CA ASN A 139 0.40 2.76 -13.83
C ASN A 139 -0.58 3.86 -13.42
N LEU A 140 -0.34 5.12 -13.78
CA LEU A 140 -1.24 6.24 -13.47
C LEU A 140 -2.59 6.13 -14.18
N ILE A 141 -2.60 5.79 -15.47
CA ILE A 141 -3.82 5.63 -16.26
C ILE A 141 -4.63 4.45 -15.71
N LEU A 142 -4.00 3.28 -15.55
CA LEU A 142 -4.71 2.08 -15.09
C LEU A 142 -5.16 2.19 -13.64
N SER A 143 -4.39 2.85 -12.76
CA SER A 143 -4.82 3.17 -11.39
C SER A 143 -6.00 4.12 -11.38
N SER A 144 -6.03 5.12 -12.28
CA SER A 144 -7.17 6.05 -12.43
C SER A 144 -8.44 5.32 -12.85
N VAL A 145 -8.34 4.40 -13.82
CA VAL A 145 -9.47 3.56 -14.26
C VAL A 145 -9.95 2.64 -13.13
N LYS A 146 -9.03 1.95 -12.44
CA LYS A 146 -9.33 1.07 -11.31
C LYS A 146 -10.02 1.83 -10.17
N PHE A 147 -9.55 3.04 -9.88
CA PHE A 147 -10.16 3.94 -8.90
C PHE A 147 -11.55 4.40 -9.34
N GLY A 148 -11.69 4.89 -10.58
CA GLY A 148 -12.95 5.37 -11.13
C GLY A 148 -14.04 4.30 -11.13
N THR A 149 -13.74 3.11 -11.65
CA THR A 149 -14.66 1.95 -11.68
C THR A 149 -15.11 1.54 -10.27
N ALA A 150 -14.19 1.50 -9.30
CA ALA A 150 -14.53 1.22 -7.91
C ALA A 150 -15.42 2.31 -7.28
N MET A 151 -15.20 3.58 -7.60
CA MET A 151 -16.02 4.68 -7.10
C MET A 151 -17.43 4.68 -7.73
N LEU A 152 -17.54 4.39 -9.03
CA LEU A 152 -18.80 4.17 -9.73
C LEU A 152 -19.59 3.01 -9.11
N GLY A 153 -18.95 1.86 -8.89
CA GLY A 153 -19.58 0.70 -8.26
C GLY A 153 -20.11 0.99 -6.83
N ARG A 154 -19.41 1.86 -6.08
CA ARG A 154 -19.88 2.32 -4.77
C ARG A 154 -21.09 3.25 -4.87
N LYS A 155 -21.09 4.20 -5.81
CA LYS A 155 -22.21 5.11 -6.05
C LYS A 155 -23.47 4.38 -6.54
N LEU A 156 -23.29 3.35 -7.37
CA LEU A 156 -24.38 2.53 -7.92
C LEU A 156 -24.86 1.42 -6.97
N GLY A 157 -24.32 1.32 -5.74
CA GLY A 157 -24.70 0.26 -4.79
C GLY A 157 -24.27 -1.16 -5.20
N LEU A 158 -23.47 -1.30 -6.26
CA LEU A 158 -23.03 -2.59 -6.81
C LEU A 158 -21.89 -3.24 -6.01
N THR A 159 -21.24 -2.50 -5.12
CA THR A 159 -20.29 -3.10 -4.18
C THR A 159 -21.03 -3.93 -3.13
N LYS A 160 -21.07 -5.25 -3.36
CA LYS A 160 -21.53 -6.28 -2.42
C LYS A 160 -20.97 -5.96 -1.01
N LYS A 161 -21.86 -5.80 -0.03
CA LYS A 161 -21.51 -5.83 1.41
C LYS A 161 -20.84 -7.19 1.65
N ARG A 162 -19.50 -7.25 1.66
CA ARG A 162 -18.81 -8.44 2.17
C ARG A 162 -19.07 -8.47 3.68
N ARG A 163 -19.75 -9.54 4.11
CA ARG A 163 -19.91 -9.93 5.51
C ARG A 163 -18.53 -10.09 6.14
#